data_AF-A0AAD1S344-F1
#
_entry.id   AF-A0AAD1S344-F1
#
_cell.length_a   1.000
_cell.length_b   1.000
_cell.length_c   1.000
_cell.angle_alpha   90.00
_cell.angle_beta   90.00
_cell.angle_gamma   90.00
#
_symmetry.space_group_name_H-M   'P 1'
#
loop_
_entity.id
_entity.type
_entity.pdbx_description
1 polymer ?
#
loop_
_entity_poly.entity_id
_entity_poly.type
_entity_poly.pdbx_seq_one_letter_code
_entity_poly.pdbx_strand_id
1 'polypeptide(L)'
;MRHLLRTLWSQKTSIAFIQETHLKGKDAPKIRDRRFPQGFYATNSEVKRTGVAIIFAHSVPFLSSASQADPLGRFLFVKGMIAEHRYTFATIYCPNKGQHRFLAKALTQLERFRDGTLVLAGDLNIPLDPRRDSSAGTSTIPPALYKESKTGIKHDSDHAPVQVTLKSPLFNPRELQWRLNESVLTDTNFTTQITQTLTQYFADNDSPAIAPLTVWEAQKCVILGQLIILCTQWKRQHAANIVDLTHTIADLKTRHKRDQTDDTYLLLTDKRRQLRDLLSQKLLHTIWKSNRHFYEFSNKCWRTLARTLQQKQRQHHIHQVKGRDGTMKRALADILQAFRHFSRSYITSTPPHDERRHHNTYTV
;
A
#
# COMPACT_ATOMS: atom_id res chain seq x y z
N MET A 1 9.63 0.20 24.47
CA MET A 1 8.81 0.01 23.24
C MET A 1 9.01 1.11 22.18
N ARG A 2 8.78 2.41 22.45
CA ARG A 2 8.94 3.46 21.40
C ARG A 2 10.33 3.54 20.78
N HIS A 3 11.40 3.40 21.59
CA HIS A 3 12.77 3.38 21.11
C HIS A 3 13.02 2.19 20.16
N LEU A 4 12.69 0.99 20.62
CA LEU A 4 12.74 -0.24 19.81
C LEU A 4 12.05 -0.09 18.44
N LEU A 5 10.83 0.46 18.40
CA LEU A 5 10.13 0.67 17.13
C LEU A 5 10.84 1.67 16.20
N ARG A 6 11.57 2.66 16.73
CA ARG A 6 12.41 3.55 15.92
C ARG A 6 13.63 2.80 15.37
N THR A 7 14.27 1.95 16.17
CA THR A 7 15.40 1.12 15.74
C THR A 7 14.99 0.14 14.65
N LEU A 8 13.85 -0.54 14.81
CA LEU A 8 13.31 -1.43 13.78
C LEU A 8 12.99 -0.68 12.48
N TRP A 9 12.51 0.57 12.59
CA TRP A 9 12.25 1.42 11.44
C TRP A 9 13.53 1.84 10.70
N SER A 10 14.57 2.26 11.42
CA SER A 10 15.85 2.64 10.81
C SER A 10 16.55 1.46 10.13
N GLN A 11 16.38 0.26 10.69
CA GLN A 11 16.88 -1.00 10.13
C GLN A 11 16.04 -1.52 8.94
N LYS A 12 14.96 -0.84 8.56
CA LYS A 12 14.03 -1.26 7.50
C LYS A 12 13.45 -2.67 7.74
N THR A 13 13.20 -3.02 8.99
CA THR A 13 12.71 -4.35 9.38
C THR A 13 11.25 -4.53 8.98
N SER A 14 10.95 -5.56 8.19
CA SER A 14 9.58 -5.92 7.77
C SER A 14 8.82 -6.73 8.83
N ILE A 15 9.49 -7.70 9.44
CA ILE A 15 8.94 -8.58 10.48
C ILE A 15 9.99 -8.69 11.57
N ALA A 16 9.60 -8.42 12.82
CA ALA A 16 10.49 -8.49 13.97
C ALA A 16 10.01 -9.56 14.96
N PHE A 17 10.93 -10.42 15.39
CA PHE A 17 10.73 -11.37 16.47
C PHE A 17 11.54 -10.86 17.66
N ILE A 18 10.88 -10.69 18.80
CA ILE A 18 11.47 -10.06 19.98
C ILE A 18 11.31 -11.02 21.16
N GLN A 19 12.40 -11.24 21.89
CA GLN A 19 12.43 -11.98 23.15
C GLN A 19 12.70 -11.01 24.31
N GLU A 20 12.54 -11.48 25.55
CA GLU A 20 12.79 -10.68 26.76
C GLU A 20 12.07 -9.33 26.77
N THR A 21 10.81 -9.31 26.33
CA THR A 21 10.04 -8.07 26.29
C THR A 21 9.75 -7.51 27.70
N HIS A 22 9.83 -8.37 28.73
CA HIS A 22 9.57 -8.03 30.13
C HIS A 22 8.26 -7.25 30.33
N LEU A 23 7.22 -7.58 29.55
CA LEU A 23 5.90 -6.96 29.66
C LEU A 23 5.03 -7.78 30.63
N LYS A 24 4.29 -7.11 31.53
CA LYS A 24 3.22 -7.77 32.31
C LYS A 24 1.96 -7.86 31.45
N GLY A 25 1.10 -8.85 31.72
CA GLY A 25 -0.12 -9.10 30.94
C GLY A 25 -1.03 -7.88 30.72
N LYS A 26 -1.16 -7.00 31.73
CA LYS A 26 -1.96 -5.76 31.62
C LYS A 26 -1.24 -4.61 30.91
N ASP A 27 0.08 -4.71 30.76
CA ASP A 27 0.98 -3.67 30.21
C ASP A 27 1.35 -3.95 28.74
N ALA A 28 0.83 -5.03 28.13
CA ALA A 28 1.07 -5.32 26.72
C ALA A 28 0.60 -4.11 25.88
N PRO A 29 1.51 -3.41 25.20
CA PRO A 29 1.16 -2.16 24.56
C PRO A 29 0.24 -2.46 23.38
N LYS A 30 -0.96 -1.87 23.40
CA LYS A 30 -1.75 -1.73 22.17
C LYS A 30 -0.90 -0.91 21.22
N ILE A 31 -0.28 -1.54 20.20
CA ILE A 31 0.60 -0.81 19.31
C ILE A 31 -0.23 0.28 18.61
N ARG A 32 0.11 1.54 18.88
CA ARG A 32 -0.50 2.72 18.24
C ARG A 32 0.42 3.32 17.17
N ASP A 33 1.54 2.66 16.85
CA ASP A 33 2.51 3.14 15.89
C ASP A 33 2.07 2.80 14.46
N ARG A 34 1.85 3.82 13.62
CA ARG A 34 1.43 3.64 12.23
C ARG A 34 2.43 2.83 11.40
N ARG A 35 3.71 2.80 11.79
CA ARG A 35 4.76 2.07 11.08
C ARG A 35 4.68 0.56 11.31
N PHE A 36 4.16 0.15 12.46
CA PHE A 36 4.05 -1.24 12.91
C PHE A 36 2.64 -1.50 13.45
N PRO A 37 1.62 -1.56 12.57
CA PRO A 37 0.22 -1.56 13.00
C PRO A 37 -0.21 -2.89 13.64
N GLN A 38 0.55 -3.97 13.47
CA GLN A 38 0.20 -5.30 13.96
C GLN A 38 1.31 -5.87 14.82
N GLY A 39 0.97 -6.30 16.04
CA GLY A 39 1.88 -7.04 16.88
C GLY A 39 1.15 -7.99 17.81
N PHE A 40 1.78 -9.14 18.00
CA PHE A 40 1.29 -10.25 18.80
C PHE A 40 2.25 -10.45 19.96
N TYR A 41 1.72 -10.81 21.11
CA TYR A 41 2.48 -10.88 22.36
C TYR A 41 2.13 -12.15 23.13
N ALA A 42 3.13 -12.82 23.67
CA ALA A 42 2.97 -13.76 24.77
C ALA A 42 3.70 -13.16 25.98
N THR A 43 2.96 -12.92 27.06
CA THR A 43 3.47 -12.29 28.28
C THR A 43 3.20 -13.21 29.47
N ASN A 44 4.07 -13.16 30.46
CA ASN A 44 3.84 -13.84 31.72
C ASN A 44 3.01 -12.92 32.63
N SER A 45 1.84 -13.40 33.06
CA SER A 45 0.92 -12.65 33.92
C SER A 45 1.43 -12.45 35.34
N GLU A 46 2.31 -13.33 35.81
CA GLU A 46 2.79 -13.40 37.20
C GLU A 46 4.14 -12.71 37.38
N VAL A 47 5.06 -12.88 36.43
CA VAL A 47 6.46 -12.45 36.59
C VAL A 47 6.94 -11.62 35.39
N LYS A 48 7.56 -10.47 35.67
CA LYS A 48 8.15 -9.56 34.65
C LYS A 48 9.53 -10.02 34.16
N ARG A 49 9.72 -11.32 33.89
CA ARG A 49 11.03 -11.90 33.50
C ARG A 49 11.04 -12.53 32.11
N THR A 50 9.87 -12.77 31.53
CA THR A 50 9.75 -13.45 30.23
C THR A 50 8.75 -12.71 29.37
N GLY A 51 8.78 -13.00 28.07
CA GLY A 51 7.79 -12.48 27.14
C GLY A 51 8.37 -12.36 25.74
N VAL A 52 7.59 -12.79 24.76
CA VAL A 52 7.98 -12.76 23.36
C VAL A 52 6.95 -11.98 22.53
N ALA A 53 7.40 -11.38 21.44
CA ALA A 53 6.53 -10.65 20.52
C ALA A 53 6.90 -10.90 19.06
N ILE A 54 5.88 -10.84 18.20
CA ILE A 54 6.04 -10.79 16.75
C ILE A 54 5.38 -9.52 16.26
N ILE A 55 6.14 -8.65 15.60
CA ILE A 55 5.68 -7.33 15.12
C ILE A 55 5.83 -7.26 13.60
N PHE A 56 4.79 -6.81 12.92
CA PHE A 56 4.75 -6.64 11.47
C PHE A 56 4.75 -5.15 11.11
N ALA A 57 5.60 -4.77 10.16
CA ALA A 57 5.60 -3.44 9.57
C ALA A 57 4.35 -3.23 8.70
N HIS A 58 3.92 -1.98 8.53
CA HIS A 58 2.80 -1.61 7.66
C HIS A 58 2.99 -2.04 6.20
N SER A 59 4.25 -2.24 5.77
CA SER A 59 4.62 -2.75 4.45
C SER A 59 4.29 -4.22 4.25
N VAL A 60 3.99 -4.97 5.32
CA VAL A 60 3.62 -6.38 5.29
C VAL A 60 2.11 -6.49 5.50
N PRO A 61 1.32 -6.78 4.44
CA PRO A 61 -0.13 -6.92 4.54
C PRO A 61 -0.52 -8.30 5.11
N PHE A 62 -0.09 -8.56 6.35
CA PHE A 62 -0.39 -9.81 7.04
C PHE A 62 -1.85 -9.85 7.50
N LEU A 63 -2.54 -10.94 7.17
CA LEU A 63 -3.88 -11.25 7.63
C LEU A 63 -3.81 -12.41 8.62
N SER A 64 -3.79 -12.12 9.91
CA SER A 64 -3.75 -13.13 10.96
C SER A 64 -5.03 -13.97 10.97
N SER A 65 -4.89 -15.30 11.00
CA SER A 65 -6.00 -16.23 11.15
C SER A 65 -6.08 -16.82 12.56
N ALA A 66 -4.94 -17.16 13.17
CA ALA A 66 -4.90 -17.69 14.53
C ALA A 66 -3.56 -17.37 15.21
N SER A 67 -3.56 -17.35 16.54
CA SER A 67 -2.36 -17.24 17.36
C SER A 67 -2.42 -18.19 18.55
N GLN A 68 -1.27 -18.74 18.94
CA GLN A 68 -1.09 -19.55 20.13
C GLN A 68 0.06 -18.96 20.96
N ALA A 69 -0.24 -18.54 22.17
CA ALA A 69 0.71 -17.92 23.10
C ALA A 69 0.95 -18.85 24.29
N ASP A 70 2.20 -18.92 24.72
CA ASP A 70 2.57 -19.58 25.98
C ASP A 70 2.16 -18.72 27.18
N PRO A 71 1.48 -19.25 28.19
CA PRO A 71 1.15 -18.52 29.42
C PRO A 71 2.36 -17.99 30.18
N LEU A 72 3.53 -18.65 30.05
CA LEU A 72 4.77 -18.21 30.66
C LEU A 72 5.57 -17.25 29.76
N GLY A 73 5.03 -16.83 28.61
CA GLY A 73 5.67 -15.90 27.69
C GLY A 73 6.93 -16.43 27.02
N ARG A 74 7.07 -17.76 26.87
CA ARG A 74 8.26 -18.40 26.28
C ARG A 74 8.13 -18.69 24.80
N PHE A 75 6.94 -18.85 24.27
CA PHE A 75 6.73 -18.98 22.83
C PHE A 75 5.47 -18.26 22.38
N LEU A 76 5.46 -17.90 21.10
CA LEU A 76 4.30 -17.33 20.43
C LEU A 76 4.30 -17.80 18.98
N PHE A 77 3.19 -18.38 18.56
CA PHE A 77 2.94 -18.80 17.19
C PHE A 77 1.80 -17.97 16.61
N VAL A 78 1.97 -17.50 15.38
CA VAL A 78 0.95 -16.72 14.67
C VAL A 78 0.90 -17.24 13.26
N LYS A 79 -0.28 -17.68 12.81
CA LYS A 79 -0.51 -18.08 11.42
C LYS A 79 -1.49 -17.15 10.73
N GLY A 80 -1.35 -17.06 9.42
CA GLY A 80 -2.12 -16.14 8.61
C GLY A 80 -1.69 -16.17 7.15
N MET A 81 -2.11 -15.15 6.41
CA MET A 81 -1.83 -15.04 4.98
C MET A 81 -1.11 -13.75 4.64
N ILE A 82 -0.23 -13.83 3.63
CA ILE A 82 0.39 -12.68 2.98
C ILE A 82 0.31 -12.93 1.48
N ALA A 83 -0.34 -12.02 0.74
CA ALA A 83 -0.55 -12.16 -0.71
C ALA A 83 -0.99 -13.59 -1.10
N GLU A 84 -2.07 -14.07 -0.45
CA GLU A 84 -2.69 -15.40 -0.65
C GLU A 84 -1.88 -16.63 -0.21
N HIS A 85 -0.65 -16.44 0.25
CA HIS A 85 0.19 -17.53 0.74
C HIS A 85 0.08 -17.66 2.25
N ARG A 86 -0.08 -18.91 2.72
CA ARG A 86 -0.16 -19.22 4.15
C ARG A 86 1.23 -19.22 4.78
N TYR A 87 1.34 -18.52 5.89
CA TYR A 87 2.56 -18.45 6.71
C TYR A 87 2.24 -18.75 8.16
N THR A 88 3.21 -19.39 8.82
CA THR A 88 3.28 -19.52 10.27
C THR A 88 4.56 -18.85 10.73
N PHE A 89 4.44 -17.86 11.61
CA PHE A 89 5.54 -17.18 12.27
C PHE A 89 5.61 -17.65 13.71
N ALA A 90 6.78 -18.13 14.13
CA ALA A 90 7.00 -18.66 15.48
C ALA A 90 8.20 -17.97 16.12
N THR A 91 8.03 -17.53 17.37
CA THR A 91 9.13 -17.11 18.24
C THR A 91 9.22 -18.04 19.45
N ILE A 92 10.45 -18.49 19.77
CA ILE A 92 10.73 -19.32 20.95
C ILE A 92 11.85 -18.67 21.77
N TYR A 93 11.67 -18.63 23.08
CA TYR A 93 12.64 -18.20 24.08
C TYR A 93 12.84 -19.31 25.10
N CYS A 94 13.92 -20.08 24.95
CA CYS A 94 14.18 -21.24 25.79
C CYS A 94 14.65 -20.84 27.22
N PRO A 95 14.29 -21.63 28.25
CA PRO A 95 14.78 -21.43 29.60
C PRO A 95 16.25 -21.84 29.75
N ASN A 96 16.97 -21.18 30.67
CA ASN A 96 18.37 -21.49 30.99
C ASN A 96 18.60 -22.93 31.48
N LYS A 97 17.55 -23.60 31.98
CA LYS A 97 17.59 -24.99 32.43
C LYS A 97 16.53 -25.80 31.68
N GLY A 98 16.91 -26.98 31.19
CA GLY A 98 15.99 -27.90 30.52
C GLY A 98 15.61 -27.49 29.09
N GLN A 99 16.49 -26.78 28.38
CA GLN A 99 16.30 -26.29 27.01
C GLN A 99 15.73 -27.36 26.09
N HIS A 100 16.38 -28.54 26.03
CA HIS A 100 15.99 -29.61 25.10
C HIS A 100 14.56 -30.11 25.32
N ARG A 101 14.16 -30.34 26.58
CA ARG A 101 12.82 -30.82 26.92
C ARG A 101 11.76 -29.77 26.62
N PHE A 102 12.06 -28.50 26.92
CA PHE A 102 11.17 -27.39 26.60
C PHE A 102 11.02 -27.22 25.08
N LEU A 103 12.13 -27.22 24.34
CA LEU A 103 12.16 -27.07 22.89
C LEU A 103 11.38 -28.20 22.21
N ALA A 104 11.60 -29.46 22.60
CA ALA A 104 10.86 -30.60 22.05
C ALA A 104 9.33 -30.47 22.25
N LYS A 105 8.90 -29.98 23.42
CA LYS A 105 7.48 -29.71 23.69
C LYS A 105 6.94 -28.56 22.83
N ALA A 106 7.71 -27.47 22.71
CA ALA A 106 7.32 -26.31 21.91
C ALA A 106 7.24 -26.66 20.41
N LEU A 107 8.19 -27.46 19.90
CA LEU A 107 8.20 -27.93 18.51
C LEU A 107 7.03 -28.88 18.23
N THR A 108 6.72 -29.81 19.13
CA THR A 108 5.52 -30.67 19.00
C THR A 108 4.23 -29.85 18.92
N GLN A 109 4.12 -28.77 19.70
CA GLN A 109 2.97 -27.86 19.62
C GLN A 109 2.96 -27.07 18.31
N LEU A 110 4.13 -26.58 17.87
CA LEU A 110 4.29 -25.86 16.62
C LEU A 110 3.92 -26.72 15.41
N GLU A 111 4.29 -27.99 15.39
CA GLU A 111 3.93 -28.93 14.33
C GLU A 111 2.42 -29.14 14.19
N ARG A 112 1.69 -29.11 15.31
CA ARG A 112 0.21 -29.19 15.29
C ARG A 112 -0.43 -27.87 14.88
N PHE A 113 0.20 -26.75 15.20
CA PHE A 113 -0.32 -25.42 14.92
C PHE A 113 -0.06 -24.95 13.49
N ARG A 114 1.11 -25.33 12.93
CA ARG A 114 1.65 -24.78 11.68
C ARG A 114 0.73 -25.01 10.49
N ASP A 115 0.71 -24.03 9.62
CA ASP A 115 0.02 -24.03 8.34
C ASP A 115 0.84 -23.19 7.34
N GLY A 116 1.06 -23.74 6.14
CA GLY A 116 1.90 -23.14 5.10
C GLY A 116 3.39 -23.03 5.48
N THR A 117 4.02 -21.94 5.03
CA THR A 117 5.47 -21.72 5.20
C THR A 117 5.80 -21.33 6.64
N LEU A 118 6.69 -22.09 7.29
CA LEU A 118 7.14 -21.82 8.65
C LEU A 118 8.36 -20.90 8.67
N VAL A 119 8.26 -19.80 9.41
CA VAL A 119 9.39 -18.95 9.80
C VAL A 119 9.52 -19.03 11.32
N LEU A 120 10.56 -19.73 11.78
CA LEU A 120 10.90 -19.87 13.18
C LEU A 120 12.12 -19.01 13.49
N ALA A 121 12.00 -18.12 14.46
CA ALA A 121 13.10 -17.35 15.02
C ALA A 121 13.05 -17.46 16.54
N GLY A 122 14.13 -17.15 17.24
CA GLY A 122 14.13 -17.30 18.68
C GLY A 122 15.49 -17.21 19.30
N ASP A 123 15.48 -17.07 20.62
CA ASP A 123 16.66 -17.31 21.43
C ASP A 123 16.50 -18.70 22.06
N LEU A 124 17.23 -19.65 21.49
CA LEU A 124 17.21 -21.04 21.95
C LEU A 124 18.07 -21.23 23.19
N ASN A 125 18.90 -20.25 23.56
CA ASN A 125 19.88 -20.37 24.64
C ASN A 125 20.67 -21.69 24.55
N ILE A 126 21.00 -22.08 23.31
CA ILE A 126 21.79 -23.26 22.95
C ILE A 126 22.91 -22.75 22.03
N PRO A 127 24.19 -22.99 22.36
CA PRO A 127 25.29 -22.64 21.46
C PRO A 127 25.20 -23.48 20.19
N LEU A 128 25.15 -22.85 19.02
CA LEU A 128 25.07 -23.53 17.72
C LEU A 128 26.47 -23.78 17.16
N ASP A 129 27.36 -22.80 17.24
CA ASP A 129 28.80 -22.95 17.03
C ASP A 129 29.55 -22.58 18.31
N PRO A 130 30.10 -23.54 19.06
CA PRO A 130 30.72 -23.27 20.34
C PRO A 130 31.93 -22.35 20.30
N ARG A 131 32.63 -22.32 19.16
CA ARG A 131 33.85 -21.52 19.00
C ARG A 131 33.52 -20.04 18.75
N ARG A 132 32.27 -19.74 18.38
CA ARG A 132 31.79 -18.39 18.06
C ARG A 132 30.73 -17.89 19.05
N ASP A 133 29.94 -18.80 19.62
CA ASP A 133 28.72 -18.49 20.38
C ASP A 133 28.85 -18.74 21.90
N SER A 134 29.99 -19.27 22.36
CA SER A 134 30.20 -19.67 23.76
C SER A 134 31.61 -19.34 24.22
N SER A 135 31.77 -18.84 25.44
CA SER A 135 33.07 -18.69 26.09
C SER A 135 33.72 -20.02 26.48
N ALA A 136 32.99 -21.13 26.42
CA ALA A 136 33.39 -22.46 26.87
C ALA A 136 33.63 -23.50 25.75
N GLY A 137 33.28 -23.23 24.48
CA GLY A 137 33.76 -24.03 23.35
C GLY A 137 33.13 -25.41 23.10
N THR A 138 32.01 -25.79 23.74
CA THR A 138 31.27 -27.06 23.45
C THR A 138 29.79 -26.91 23.02
N SER A 139 29.32 -27.71 22.03
CA SER A 139 27.92 -27.89 21.59
C SER A 139 27.71 -29.30 21.02
N THR A 140 26.46 -29.77 21.08
CA THR A 140 25.97 -31.09 20.64
C THR A 140 25.29 -31.07 19.27
N ILE A 141 25.29 -29.95 18.52
CA ILE A 141 24.54 -29.81 17.25
C ILE A 141 25.46 -29.86 16.02
N PRO A 142 25.10 -30.63 14.95
CA PRO A 142 25.90 -30.71 13.72
C PRO A 142 25.92 -29.42 12.88
N PRO A 143 27.02 -29.09 12.16
CA PRO A 143 27.22 -27.82 11.44
C PRO A 143 26.34 -27.56 10.19
N ALA A 144 25.52 -28.52 9.74
CA ALA A 144 24.88 -28.48 8.42
C ALA A 144 23.56 -27.67 8.34
N LEU A 145 23.15 -26.99 9.42
CA LEU A 145 21.76 -26.54 9.64
C LEU A 145 21.53 -25.03 9.54
N TYR A 146 22.50 -24.23 9.07
CA TYR A 146 22.34 -22.78 8.95
C TYR A 146 22.55 -22.27 7.53
N LYS A 147 21.71 -21.31 7.13
CA LYS A 147 21.89 -20.47 5.93
C LYS A 147 22.24 -19.07 6.43
N GLU A 148 23.17 -18.40 5.75
CA GLU A 148 23.81 -17.13 6.14
C GLU A 148 22.93 -16.17 6.96
N SER A 149 23.35 -15.86 8.18
CA SER A 149 22.76 -14.84 9.05
C SER A 149 23.74 -13.68 9.24
N LYS A 150 23.24 -12.44 9.25
CA LYS A 150 24.05 -11.25 9.60
C LYS A 150 23.75 -10.83 11.02
N THR A 151 24.79 -10.69 11.83
CA THR A 151 24.69 -10.10 13.17
C THR A 151 24.70 -8.57 13.05
N GLY A 152 23.68 -7.92 13.57
CA GLY A 152 23.56 -6.46 13.55
C GLY A 152 24.34 -5.77 14.68
N ILE A 153 24.34 -4.44 14.66
CA ILE A 153 25.03 -3.61 15.67
C ILE A 153 24.23 -3.61 16.98
N LYS A 154 24.92 -3.87 18.09
CA LYS A 154 24.40 -3.85 19.46
C LYS A 154 24.18 -2.40 19.91
N HIS A 155 22.94 -2.06 20.31
CA HIS A 155 22.59 -0.70 20.75
C HIS A 155 22.03 -0.69 22.18
N ASP A 156 20.93 -1.42 22.44
CA ASP A 156 20.14 -1.29 23.68
C ASP A 156 19.94 -2.60 24.48
N SER A 157 20.49 -3.72 24.00
CA SER A 157 20.40 -5.05 24.62
C SER A 157 21.80 -5.63 24.77
N ASP A 158 21.96 -6.54 25.71
CA ASP A 158 23.11 -7.44 25.87
C ASP A 158 23.30 -8.40 24.68
N HIS A 159 22.25 -8.67 23.92
CA HIS A 159 22.28 -9.45 22.68
C HIS A 159 22.31 -8.56 21.42
N ALA A 160 23.08 -8.99 20.41
CA ALA A 160 23.06 -8.37 19.09
C ALA A 160 21.89 -8.93 18.26
N PRO A 161 21.18 -8.11 17.47
CA PRO A 161 20.06 -8.60 16.68
C PRO A 161 20.54 -9.50 15.54
N VAL A 162 19.89 -10.65 15.36
CA VAL A 162 20.15 -11.55 14.22
C VAL A 162 19.22 -11.18 13.07
N GLN A 163 19.79 -10.90 11.90
CA GLN A 163 19.06 -10.49 10.71
C GLN A 163 19.16 -11.55 9.60
N VAL A 164 18.01 -11.88 9.01
CA VAL A 164 17.89 -12.76 7.85
C VAL A 164 17.07 -12.05 6.78
N THR A 165 17.57 -12.03 5.55
CA THR A 165 16.82 -11.52 4.38
C THR A 165 16.26 -12.69 3.59
N LEU A 166 14.95 -12.87 3.65
CA LEU A 166 14.26 -13.88 2.84
C LEU A 166 13.87 -13.24 1.49
N LYS A 167 14.49 -13.73 0.40
CA LYS A 167 14.02 -13.43 -0.95
C LYS A 167 12.80 -14.30 -1.21
N SER A 168 11.61 -13.70 -1.24
CA SER A 168 10.39 -14.39 -1.64
C SER A 168 9.85 -13.72 -2.91
N PRO A 169 9.46 -14.48 -3.95
CA PRO A 169 8.89 -13.93 -5.17
C PRO A 169 7.59 -13.15 -4.90
N LEU A 170 6.93 -13.41 -3.76
CA LEU A 170 5.70 -12.76 -3.31
C LEU A 170 5.96 -11.42 -2.63
N PHE A 171 7.16 -11.26 -2.07
CA PHE A 171 7.68 -10.00 -1.59
C PHE A 171 8.63 -9.43 -2.62
N ASN A 172 8.20 -9.35 -3.88
CA ASN A 172 8.81 -8.43 -4.80
C ASN A 172 8.35 -7.03 -4.36
N PRO A 173 9.23 -6.18 -3.82
CA PRO A 173 8.83 -4.81 -3.51
C PRO A 173 8.59 -4.14 -4.85
N ARG A 174 7.31 -4.08 -5.24
CA ARG A 174 6.78 -3.62 -6.52
C ARG A 174 6.84 -4.71 -7.59
N GLU A 175 5.69 -5.34 -7.85
CA GLU A 175 5.24 -5.27 -9.24
C GLU A 175 5.22 -3.78 -9.57
N LEU A 176 6.23 -3.32 -10.29
CA LEU A 176 6.25 -1.99 -10.87
C LEU A 176 5.14 -2.00 -11.92
N GLN A 177 3.89 -1.90 -11.46
CA GLN A 177 2.80 -1.50 -12.33
C GLN A 177 3.23 -0.17 -12.91
N TRP A 178 3.55 -0.19 -14.20
CA TRP A 178 3.88 1.03 -14.90
C TRP A 178 2.69 1.97 -14.71
N ARG A 179 2.98 3.21 -14.30
CA ARG A 179 1.97 4.25 -14.11
C ARG A 179 2.44 5.48 -14.82
N LEU A 180 1.54 6.03 -15.61
CA LEU A 180 1.75 7.29 -16.30
C LEU A 180 1.93 8.40 -15.26
N ASN A 181 2.89 9.29 -15.53
CA ASN A 181 2.97 10.55 -14.82
C ASN A 181 1.95 11.51 -15.45
N GLU A 182 0.86 11.81 -14.75
CA GLU A 182 -0.21 12.70 -15.23
C GLU A 182 0.31 14.11 -15.56
N SER A 183 1.38 14.56 -14.91
CA SER A 183 1.98 15.87 -15.22
C SER A 183 2.53 15.96 -16.65
N VAL A 184 2.73 14.83 -17.33
CA VAL A 184 3.20 14.80 -18.72
C VAL A 184 2.05 15.15 -19.68
N LEU A 185 0.79 14.99 -19.25
CA LEU A 185 -0.39 15.33 -20.05
C LEU A 185 -0.60 16.84 -20.22
N THR A 186 0.12 17.69 -19.48
CA THR A 186 0.08 19.14 -19.71
C THR A 186 0.92 19.57 -20.91
N ASP A 187 1.82 18.72 -21.38
CA ASP A 187 2.65 19.00 -22.56
C ASP A 187 1.82 18.76 -23.83
N THR A 188 1.63 19.83 -24.61
CA THR A 188 0.88 19.79 -25.87
C THR A 188 1.53 18.88 -26.89
N ASN A 189 2.85 18.85 -26.97
CA ASN A 189 3.57 18.00 -27.91
C ASN A 189 3.35 16.52 -27.57
N PHE A 190 3.43 16.18 -26.28
CA PHE A 190 3.15 14.83 -25.81
C PHE A 190 1.73 14.37 -26.15
N THR A 191 0.72 15.22 -25.89
CA THR A 191 -0.67 14.87 -26.13
C THR A 191 -1.00 14.76 -27.62
N THR A 192 -0.43 15.61 -28.47
CA THR A 192 -0.55 15.49 -29.93
C THR A 192 0.03 14.17 -30.44
N GLN A 193 1.22 13.77 -30.01
CA GLN A 193 1.86 12.53 -30.47
C GLN A 193 1.06 11.28 -30.07
N ILE A 194 0.54 11.23 -28.83
CA ILE A 194 -0.29 10.11 -28.39
C ILE A 194 -1.62 10.07 -29.16
N THR A 195 -2.23 11.23 -29.39
CA THR A 195 -3.48 11.31 -30.16
C THR A 195 -3.29 10.83 -31.59
N GLN A 196 -2.21 11.24 -32.25
CA GLN A 196 -1.87 10.78 -33.59
C GLN A 196 -1.62 9.26 -33.63
N THR A 197 -0.91 8.72 -32.63
CA THR A 197 -0.67 7.27 -32.52
C THR A 197 -1.98 6.50 -32.38
N LEU A 198 -2.91 7.00 -31.56
CA LEU A 198 -4.24 6.42 -31.37
C LEU A 198 -5.04 6.41 -32.67
N THR A 199 -5.09 7.55 -33.36
CA THR A 199 -5.82 7.68 -34.63
C THR A 199 -5.26 6.73 -35.68
N GLN A 200 -3.93 6.66 -35.81
CA GLN A 200 -3.28 5.75 -36.76
C GLN A 200 -3.56 4.29 -36.43
N TYR A 201 -3.46 3.89 -35.17
CA TYR A 201 -3.72 2.52 -34.74
C TYR A 201 -5.13 2.04 -35.15
N PHE A 202 -6.16 2.84 -34.91
CA PHE A 202 -7.52 2.45 -35.29
C PHE A 202 -7.72 2.47 -36.81
N ALA A 203 -7.11 3.41 -37.54
CA ALA A 203 -7.15 3.42 -39.00
C ALA A 203 -6.57 2.13 -39.61
N ASP A 204 -5.51 1.58 -39.00
CA ASP A 204 -4.82 0.40 -39.52
C ASP A 204 -5.46 -0.94 -39.09
N ASN A 205 -6.17 -0.96 -37.95
CA ASN A 205 -6.58 -2.22 -37.31
C ASN A 205 -8.10 -2.40 -37.15
N ASP A 206 -8.91 -1.35 -37.37
CA ASP A 206 -10.38 -1.45 -37.28
C ASP A 206 -10.95 -2.04 -38.58
N SER A 207 -10.92 -3.37 -38.66
CA SER A 207 -11.41 -4.16 -39.78
C SER A 207 -12.48 -5.14 -39.32
N PRO A 208 -13.56 -5.35 -40.11
CA PRO A 208 -14.63 -6.30 -39.76
C PRO A 208 -14.15 -7.76 -39.63
N ALA A 209 -12.92 -8.07 -40.08
CA ALA A 209 -12.31 -9.38 -39.92
C ALA A 209 -11.79 -9.67 -38.49
N ILE A 210 -11.57 -8.63 -37.67
CA ILE A 210 -10.98 -8.75 -36.33
C ILE A 210 -12.05 -8.42 -35.28
N ALA A 211 -12.16 -9.26 -34.25
CA ALA A 211 -13.10 -9.01 -33.15
C ALA A 211 -12.75 -7.68 -32.43
N PRO A 212 -13.72 -6.79 -32.17
CA PRO A 212 -13.47 -5.47 -31.54
C PRO A 212 -12.73 -5.55 -30.20
N LEU A 213 -12.98 -6.60 -29.41
CA LEU A 213 -12.26 -6.83 -28.15
C LEU A 213 -10.76 -7.04 -28.35
N THR A 214 -10.36 -7.73 -29.42
CA THR A 214 -8.95 -7.98 -29.74
C THR A 214 -8.26 -6.69 -30.15
N VAL A 215 -8.91 -5.88 -30.98
CA VAL A 215 -8.43 -4.55 -31.36
C VAL A 215 -8.23 -3.67 -30.13
N TRP A 216 -9.18 -3.70 -29.19
CA TRP A 216 -9.12 -2.94 -27.94
C TRP A 216 -7.99 -3.40 -26.99
N GLU A 217 -7.80 -4.70 -26.80
CA GLU A 217 -6.71 -5.19 -25.93
C GLU A 217 -5.33 -4.93 -26.55
N ALA A 218 -5.18 -5.12 -27.87
CA ALA A 218 -3.93 -4.83 -28.56
C ALA A 218 -3.59 -3.32 -28.54
N GLN A 219 -4.60 -2.45 -28.64
CA GLN A 219 -4.43 -0.99 -28.56
C GLN A 219 -3.78 -0.59 -27.24
N LYS A 220 -4.24 -1.15 -26.12
CA LYS A 220 -3.68 -0.84 -24.79
C LYS A 220 -2.19 -1.14 -24.73
N CYS A 221 -1.76 -2.28 -25.29
CA CYS A 221 -0.37 -2.69 -25.33
C CYS A 221 0.49 -1.74 -26.18
N VAL A 222 0.00 -1.36 -27.37
CA VAL A 222 0.70 -0.42 -28.27
C VAL A 222 0.85 0.95 -27.62
N ILE A 223 -0.24 1.49 -27.07
CA ILE A 223 -0.23 2.79 -26.40
C ILE A 223 0.61 2.78 -25.14
N LEU A 224 0.61 1.68 -24.37
CA LEU A 224 1.50 1.54 -23.23
C LEU A 224 2.98 1.62 -23.65
N GLY A 225 3.37 0.92 -24.72
CA GLY A 225 4.71 1.00 -25.29
C GLY A 225 5.08 2.43 -25.69
N GLN A 226 4.19 3.11 -26.41
CA GLN A 226 4.41 4.49 -26.85
C GLN A 226 4.53 5.46 -25.67
N LEU A 227 3.66 5.34 -24.67
CA LEU A 227 3.70 6.17 -23.46
C LEU A 227 5.01 5.97 -22.69
N ILE A 228 5.53 4.74 -22.59
CA ILE A 228 6.82 4.46 -21.96
C ILE A 228 7.96 5.23 -22.66
N ILE A 229 8.00 5.17 -23.99
CA ILE A 229 9.02 5.83 -24.82
C ILE A 229 8.95 7.36 -24.61
N LEU A 230 7.77 7.94 -24.82
CA LEU A 230 7.58 9.39 -24.73
C LEU A 230 7.85 9.91 -23.32
N CYS A 231 7.40 9.21 -22.28
CA CYS A 231 7.71 9.56 -20.89
C CYS A 231 9.21 9.53 -20.61
N THR A 232 9.94 8.60 -21.23
CA THR A 232 11.39 8.49 -21.06
C THR A 232 12.12 9.64 -21.74
N GLN A 233 11.71 10.00 -22.95
CA GLN A 233 12.23 11.17 -23.68
C GLN A 233 11.93 12.46 -22.93
N TRP A 234 10.68 12.68 -22.52
CA TRP A 234 10.26 13.84 -21.73
C TRP A 234 11.10 14.01 -20.48
N LYS A 235 11.35 12.92 -19.72
CA LYS A 235 12.20 12.94 -18.52
C LYS A 235 13.64 13.37 -18.84
N ARG A 236 14.21 12.86 -19.93
CA ARG A 236 15.56 13.22 -20.37
C ARG A 236 15.63 14.69 -20.74
N GLN A 237 14.66 15.19 -21.51
CA GLN A 237 14.59 16.60 -21.90
C GLN A 237 14.45 17.52 -20.69
N HIS A 238 13.56 17.18 -19.75
CA HIS A 238 13.36 17.98 -18.55
C HIS A 238 14.59 18.01 -17.64
N ALA A 239 15.31 16.88 -17.52
CA ALA A 239 16.57 16.85 -16.78
C ALA A 239 17.63 17.72 -17.45
N ALA A 240 17.76 17.66 -18.78
CA ALA A 240 18.67 18.50 -19.54
C ALA A 240 18.33 19.99 -19.39
N ASN A 241 17.05 20.36 -19.49
CA ASN A 241 16.58 21.74 -19.31
C ASN A 241 16.91 22.29 -17.91
N ILE A 242 16.79 21.46 -16.86
CA ILE A 242 17.16 21.88 -15.50
C ILE A 242 18.66 22.19 -15.43
N VAL A 243 19.50 21.32 -16.00
CA VAL A 243 20.96 21.52 -16.03
C VAL A 243 21.32 22.80 -16.80
N ASP A 244 20.75 22.98 -18.00
CA ASP A 244 20.98 24.15 -18.84
C ASP A 244 20.55 25.46 -18.16
N LEU A 245 19.36 25.48 -17.54
CA LEU A 245 18.90 26.63 -16.77
C LEU A 245 19.81 26.93 -15.58
N THR A 246 20.31 25.91 -14.88
CA THR A 246 21.24 26.13 -13.77
C THR A 246 22.57 26.73 -14.22
N HIS A 247 23.12 26.28 -15.35
CA HIS A 247 24.33 26.82 -15.94
C HIS A 247 24.10 28.27 -16.41
N THR A 248 23.05 28.50 -17.19
CA THR A 248 22.66 29.82 -17.68
C THR A 248 22.47 30.82 -16.53
N ILE A 249 21.82 30.41 -15.43
CA ILE A 249 21.65 31.25 -14.23
C ILE A 249 23.01 31.55 -13.57
N ALA A 250 23.94 30.59 -13.53
CA ALA A 250 25.28 30.82 -12.98
C ALA A 250 26.05 31.84 -13.82
N ASP A 251 26.03 31.70 -15.15
CA ASP A 251 26.69 32.63 -16.07
C ASP A 251 26.09 34.03 -16.01
N LEU A 252 24.76 34.13 -15.97
CA LEU A 252 24.05 35.40 -15.87
C LEU A 252 24.33 36.11 -14.55
N LYS A 253 24.47 35.37 -13.43
CA LYS A 253 24.90 35.96 -12.15
C LYS A 253 26.30 36.56 -12.24
N THR A 254 27.24 35.86 -12.88
CA THR A 254 28.61 36.34 -13.04
C THR A 254 28.67 37.57 -13.93
N ARG A 255 27.94 37.57 -15.06
CA ARG A 255 27.83 38.72 -15.96
C ARG A 255 27.17 39.92 -15.29
N HIS A 256 26.06 39.72 -14.59
CA HIS A 256 25.38 40.79 -13.87
C HIS A 256 26.25 41.39 -12.75
N LYS A 257 27.06 40.56 -12.06
CA LYS A 257 28.03 41.05 -11.07
C LYS A 257 29.08 41.99 -11.68
N ARG A 258 29.45 41.77 -12.95
CA ARG A 258 30.44 42.57 -13.68
C ARG A 258 29.82 43.83 -14.29
N ASP A 259 28.68 43.67 -14.96
CA ASP A 259 28.12 44.70 -15.85
C ASP A 259 27.00 45.54 -15.18
N GLN A 260 26.38 45.03 -14.09
CA GLN A 260 25.29 45.66 -13.31
C GLN A 260 24.11 46.22 -14.14
N THR A 261 23.85 45.66 -15.33
CA THR A 261 22.78 46.12 -16.22
C THR A 261 21.40 45.56 -15.84
N ASP A 262 20.35 46.37 -16.04
CA ASP A 262 18.96 45.97 -15.77
C ASP A 262 18.48 44.83 -16.68
N ASP A 263 18.90 44.83 -17.95
CA ASP A 263 18.53 43.77 -18.91
C ASP A 263 19.06 42.38 -18.50
N THR A 264 20.29 42.32 -17.96
CA THR A 264 20.84 41.06 -17.45
C THR A 264 20.12 40.58 -16.20
N TYR A 265 19.63 41.51 -15.36
CA TYR A 265 18.83 41.20 -14.19
C TYR A 265 17.43 40.67 -14.55
N LEU A 266 16.77 41.27 -15.54
CA LEU A 266 15.47 40.82 -16.04
C LEU A 266 15.57 39.40 -16.61
N LEU A 267 16.58 39.13 -17.44
CA LEU A 267 16.82 37.81 -18.01
C LEU A 267 17.16 36.77 -16.93
N LEU A 268 17.96 37.14 -15.93
CA LEU A 268 18.26 36.28 -14.77
C LEU A 268 16.99 35.94 -13.98
N THR A 269 16.11 36.93 -13.79
CA THR A 269 14.84 36.77 -13.06
C THR A 269 13.90 35.84 -13.81
N ASP A 270 13.80 36.00 -15.13
CA ASP A 270 13.02 35.12 -15.99
C ASP A 270 13.55 33.67 -15.97
N LYS A 271 14.86 33.46 -16.13
CA LYS A 271 15.46 32.12 -16.08
C LYS A 271 15.27 31.45 -14.72
N ARG A 272 15.37 32.22 -13.63
CA ARG A 272 15.03 31.73 -12.28
C ARG A 272 13.56 31.35 -12.13
N ARG A 273 12.64 32.10 -12.74
CA ARG A 273 11.21 31.75 -12.77
C ARG A 273 11.00 30.43 -13.50
N GLN A 274 11.55 30.28 -14.71
CA GLN A 274 11.48 29.03 -15.48
C GLN A 274 11.98 27.82 -14.68
N LEU A 275 13.11 27.95 -13.97
CA LEU A 275 13.62 26.87 -13.11
C LEU A 275 12.69 26.57 -11.92
N ARG A 276 12.14 27.59 -11.26
CA ARG A 276 11.18 27.40 -10.16
C ARG A 276 9.91 26.70 -10.62
N ASP A 277 9.42 27.02 -11.80
CA ASP A 277 8.20 26.40 -12.34
C ASP A 277 8.41 24.90 -12.57
N LEU A 278 9.55 24.51 -13.18
CA LEU A 278 9.92 23.10 -13.37
C LEU A 278 10.09 22.34 -12.03
N LEU A 279 10.72 22.98 -11.04
CA LEU A 279 10.88 22.37 -9.71
C LEU A 279 9.55 22.26 -8.96
N SER A 280 8.65 23.24 -9.13
CA SER A 280 7.32 23.24 -8.53
C SER A 280 6.46 22.09 -9.08
N GLN A 281 6.53 21.83 -10.39
CA GLN A 281 5.88 20.65 -10.98
C GLN A 281 6.40 19.33 -10.39
N LYS A 282 7.71 19.21 -10.17
CA LYS A 282 8.32 18.03 -9.53
C LYS A 282 7.91 17.88 -8.06
N LEU A 283 7.81 19.00 -7.33
CA LEU A 283 7.32 19.04 -5.95
C LEU A 283 5.86 18.57 -5.88
N LEU A 284 4.99 19.11 -6.74
CA LEU A 284 3.59 18.70 -6.83
C LEU A 284 3.49 17.19 -7.08
N HIS A 285 4.18 16.64 -8.08
CA HIS A 285 4.18 15.19 -8.31
C HIS A 285 4.60 14.37 -7.08
N THR A 286 5.57 14.87 -6.32
CA THR A 286 6.06 14.21 -5.10
C THR A 286 5.00 14.26 -3.99
N ILE A 287 4.31 15.40 -3.82
CA ILE A 287 3.19 15.56 -2.89
C ILE A 287 2.04 14.62 -3.28
N TRP A 288 1.67 14.58 -4.56
CA TRP A 288 0.63 13.70 -5.09
C TRP A 288 0.95 12.22 -4.83
N LYS A 289 2.20 11.79 -5.07
CA LYS A 289 2.66 10.43 -4.74
C LYS A 289 2.59 10.13 -3.24
N SER A 290 2.93 11.10 -2.38
CA SER A 290 2.83 10.96 -0.93
C SER A 290 1.37 10.83 -0.46
N ASN A 291 0.51 11.71 -0.96
CA ASN A 291 -0.92 11.74 -0.65
C ASN A 291 -1.66 10.53 -1.22
N ARG A 292 -1.17 9.93 -2.31
CA ARG A 292 -1.74 8.71 -2.87
C ARG A 292 -1.78 7.56 -1.87
N HIS A 293 -0.72 7.37 -1.08
CA HIS A 293 -0.72 6.34 -0.03
C HIS A 293 -1.77 6.65 1.06
N PHE A 294 -2.00 7.92 1.34
CA PHE A 294 -3.11 8.35 2.19
C PHE A 294 -4.47 8.05 1.55
N TYR A 295 -4.70 8.31 0.26
CA TYR A 295 -5.99 8.00 -0.38
C TYR A 295 -6.25 6.49 -0.57
N GLU A 296 -5.22 5.71 -0.93
CA GLU A 296 -5.34 4.26 -1.15
C GLU A 296 -5.52 3.48 0.17
N PHE A 297 -4.94 3.97 1.28
CA PHE A 297 -4.86 3.23 2.55
C PHE A 297 -5.44 3.97 3.78
N SER A 298 -5.99 5.18 3.64
CA SER A 298 -6.82 5.78 4.69
C SER A 298 -8.07 4.94 4.93
N ASN A 299 -8.75 5.16 6.05
CA ASN A 299 -9.98 4.48 6.42
C ASN A 299 -10.95 4.54 5.25
N LYS A 300 -11.06 3.42 4.54
CA LYS A 300 -11.72 3.20 3.24
C LYS A 300 -13.04 3.96 3.13
N CYS A 301 -13.00 5.22 2.73
CA CYS A 301 -14.16 6.07 2.54
C CYS A 301 -15.08 5.49 1.47
N TRP A 302 -14.54 4.72 0.52
CA TRP A 302 -15.31 3.94 -0.44
C TRP A 302 -16.15 2.82 0.20
N ARG A 303 -15.76 2.23 1.34
CA ARG A 303 -16.60 1.25 2.05
C ARG A 303 -17.80 1.92 2.70
N THR A 304 -17.58 3.09 3.32
CA THR A 304 -18.67 3.90 3.88
C THR A 304 -19.58 4.37 2.76
N LEU A 305 -19.02 4.92 1.67
CA LEU A 305 -19.76 5.34 0.48
C LEU A 305 -20.54 4.18 -0.17
N ALA A 306 -19.92 3.01 -0.35
CA ALA A 306 -20.59 1.83 -0.90
C ALA A 306 -21.73 1.36 0.00
N ARG A 307 -21.56 1.38 1.33
CA ARG A 307 -22.66 1.10 2.27
C ARG A 307 -23.75 2.16 2.19
N THR A 308 -23.39 3.45 2.14
CA THR A 308 -24.36 4.54 2.03
C THR A 308 -25.13 4.47 0.71
N LEU A 309 -24.47 4.12 -0.40
CA LEU A 309 -25.09 3.89 -1.71
C LEU A 309 -26.02 2.66 -1.67
N GLN A 310 -25.58 1.54 -1.09
CA GLN A 310 -26.45 0.37 -0.91
C GLN A 310 -27.64 0.67 -0.01
N GLN A 311 -27.46 1.48 1.04
CA GLN A 311 -28.53 1.88 1.95
C GLN A 311 -29.54 2.82 1.26
N LYS A 312 -29.05 3.80 0.49
CA LYS A 312 -29.91 4.65 -0.35
C LYS A 312 -30.63 3.83 -1.42
N GLN A 313 -29.95 2.91 -2.10
CA GLN A 313 -30.56 2.05 -3.12
C GLN A 313 -31.64 1.14 -2.52
N ARG A 314 -31.47 0.66 -1.28
CA ARG A 314 -32.51 -0.06 -0.53
C ARG A 314 -33.68 0.84 -0.14
N GLN A 315 -33.42 2.08 0.28
CA GLN A 315 -34.48 3.05 0.62
C GLN A 315 -35.30 3.46 -0.60
N HIS A 316 -34.67 3.59 -1.77
CA HIS A 316 -35.34 3.91 -3.03
C HIS A 316 -35.79 2.67 -3.81
N HIS A 317 -35.69 1.46 -3.22
CA HIS A 317 -36.15 0.25 -3.87
C HIS A 317 -37.68 0.16 -3.78
N ILE A 318 -38.34 0.13 -4.93
CA ILE A 318 -39.80 0.09 -5.00
C ILE A 318 -40.26 -1.36 -4.91
N HIS A 319 -40.83 -1.73 -3.76
CA HIS A 319 -41.26 -3.10 -3.47
C HIS A 319 -42.53 -3.54 -4.21
N GLN A 320 -43.41 -2.59 -4.55
CA GLN A 320 -44.64 -2.85 -5.28
C GLN A 320 -45.20 -1.57 -5.91
N VAL A 321 -45.88 -1.71 -7.04
CA VAL A 321 -46.57 -0.61 -7.73
C VAL A 321 -48.00 -1.02 -8.03
N LYS A 322 -48.95 -0.10 -7.85
CA LYS A 322 -50.34 -0.32 -8.23
C LYS A 322 -50.50 -0.11 -9.73
N GLY A 323 -50.95 -1.13 -10.44
CA GLY A 323 -51.26 -1.06 -11.86
C GLY A 323 -52.54 -0.27 -12.14
N ARG A 324 -52.81 -0.01 -13.43
CA ARG A 324 -53.99 0.73 -13.89
C ARG A 324 -55.30 -0.02 -13.68
N ASP A 325 -55.20 -1.35 -13.64
CA ASP A 325 -56.22 -2.34 -13.27
C ASP A 325 -56.49 -2.39 -11.75
N GLY A 326 -55.76 -1.58 -10.96
CA GLY A 326 -55.90 -1.52 -9.50
C GLY A 326 -55.21 -2.66 -8.76
N THR A 327 -54.60 -3.62 -9.46
CA THR A 327 -53.89 -4.74 -8.86
C THR A 327 -52.47 -4.35 -8.42
N MET A 328 -51.99 -4.95 -7.34
CA MET A 328 -50.65 -4.68 -6.80
C MET A 328 -49.63 -5.58 -7.46
N LYS A 329 -48.66 -4.98 -8.16
CA LYS A 329 -47.63 -5.68 -8.93
C LYS A 329 -46.32 -5.68 -8.14
N ARG A 330 -45.75 -6.86 -7.90
CA ARG A 330 -44.55 -7.08 -7.06
C ARG A 330 -43.34 -7.60 -7.83
N ALA A 331 -43.55 -8.23 -8.99
CA ALA A 331 -42.45 -8.70 -9.82
C ALA A 331 -41.77 -7.51 -10.53
N LEU A 332 -40.44 -7.57 -10.64
CA LEU A 332 -39.65 -6.46 -11.20
C LEU A 332 -40.05 -6.11 -12.64
N ALA A 333 -40.34 -7.11 -13.47
CA ALA A 333 -40.79 -6.92 -14.85
C ALA A 333 -42.11 -6.14 -14.91
N ASP A 334 -43.05 -6.47 -14.03
CA ASP A 334 -44.36 -5.84 -13.95
C ASP A 334 -44.29 -4.40 -13.42
N ILE A 335 -43.44 -4.16 -12.42
CA ILE A 335 -43.17 -2.82 -11.88
C ILE A 335 -42.60 -1.91 -12.97
N LEU A 336 -41.62 -2.41 -13.75
CA LEU A 336 -41.03 -1.65 -14.87
C LEU A 336 -42.06 -1.38 -15.97
N GLN A 337 -42.94 -2.32 -16.27
CA GLN A 337 -44.00 -2.14 -17.26
C GLN A 337 -45.02 -1.08 -16.80
N ALA A 338 -45.39 -1.08 -15.52
CA ALA A 338 -46.26 -0.06 -14.93
C ALA A 338 -45.65 1.35 -15.01
N PHE A 339 -44.35 1.50 -14.69
CA PHE A 339 -43.64 2.77 -14.85
C PHE A 339 -43.57 3.24 -16.30
N ARG A 340 -43.24 2.34 -17.25
CA ARG A 340 -43.20 2.68 -18.69
C ARG A 340 -44.55 3.18 -19.18
N HIS A 341 -45.64 2.54 -18.76
CA HIS A 341 -46.98 2.97 -19.10
C HIS A 341 -47.31 4.34 -18.49
N PHE A 342 -47.01 4.56 -17.21
CA PHE A 342 -47.23 5.84 -16.53
C PHE A 342 -46.47 6.99 -17.20
N SER A 343 -45.16 6.81 -17.47
CA SER A 343 -44.32 7.82 -18.11
C SER A 343 -44.83 8.16 -19.52
N ARG A 344 -45.25 7.16 -20.30
CA ARG A 344 -45.88 7.40 -21.61
C ARG A 344 -47.15 8.21 -21.48
N SER A 345 -48.05 7.85 -20.56
CA SER A 345 -49.30 8.60 -20.34
C SER A 345 -49.07 10.03 -19.88
N TYR A 346 -48.06 10.27 -19.04
CA TYR A 346 -47.69 11.58 -18.52
C TYR A 346 -47.09 12.48 -19.60
N ILE A 347 -46.27 11.93 -20.49
CA ILE A 347 -45.68 12.67 -21.62
C ILE A 347 -46.75 13.01 -22.67
N THR A 348 -47.73 12.13 -22.87
CA THR A 348 -48.83 12.36 -23.83
C THR A 348 -49.97 13.22 -23.29
N SER A 349 -50.05 13.44 -21.98
CA SER A 349 -51.06 14.32 -21.39
C SER A 349 -50.58 15.78 -21.46
N THR A 350 -51.12 16.57 -22.39
CA THR A 350 -51.05 18.03 -22.33
C THR A 350 -51.72 18.51 -21.04
N PRO A 351 -51.10 19.42 -20.26
CA PRO A 351 -51.76 19.97 -19.08
C PRO A 351 -52.97 20.80 -19.51
N PRO A 352 -54.09 20.78 -18.77
CA PRO A 352 -55.12 21.79 -18.97
C PRO A 352 -54.53 23.16 -18.61
N HIS A 353 -54.81 24.15 -19.45
CA HIS A 353 -54.42 25.54 -19.26
C HIS A 353 -55.15 26.10 -18.02
N ASP A 354 -54.53 26.04 -16.85
CA ASP A 354 -55.10 26.60 -15.63
C ASP A 354 -54.51 28.00 -15.39
N GLU A 355 -55.34 29.03 -15.61
CA GLU A 355 -55.01 30.46 -15.43
C GLU A 355 -54.93 30.86 -13.95
N ARG A 356 -54.13 30.16 -13.14
CA ARG A 356 -53.87 30.57 -11.76
C ARG A 356 -52.39 30.78 -11.53
N ARG A 357 -51.91 31.95 -11.97
CA ARG A 357 -50.65 32.55 -11.50
C ARG A 357 -50.78 32.85 -10.01
N HIS A 358 -50.28 31.95 -9.16
CA HIS A 358 -49.88 32.34 -7.81
C HIS A 358 -48.50 33.01 -7.89
N HIS A 359 -48.53 34.33 -7.67
CA HIS A 359 -47.38 35.15 -7.33
C HIS A 359 -46.56 34.47 -6.22
N ASN A 360 -45.32 34.10 -6.51
CA ASN A 360 -44.27 34.03 -5.51
C ASN A 360 -43.10 34.88 -6.01
N THR A 361 -43.15 36.16 -5.64
CA THR A 361 -42.00 37.06 -5.64
C THR A 361 -41.01 36.55 -4.60
N TYR A 362 -39.84 36.09 -5.06
CA TYR A 362 -38.64 36.07 -4.23
C TYR A 362 -37.89 37.37 -4.51
N THR A 363 -37.93 38.28 -3.55
CA THR A 363 -37.07 39.46 -3.49
C THR A 363 -35.63 39.00 -3.31
N VAL A 364 -34.73 39.63 -4.06
CA VAL A 364 -33.28 39.37 -4.17
C VAL A 364 -32.53 39.67 -2.88
#